data_AF-A0A9Q5CUQ6-F1
#
_entry.id   AF-A0A9Q5CUQ6-F1
#
_cell.length_a   1.000
_cell.length_b   1.000
_cell.length_c   1.000
_cell.angle_alpha   90.00
_cell.angle_beta   90.00
_cell.angle_gamma   90.00
#
_symmetry.space_group_name_H-M   'P 1'
#
loop_
_entity.id
_entity.type
_entity.pdbx_description
1 polymer ?
#
loop_
_entity_poly.entity_id
_entity_poly.type
_entity_poly.pdbx_seq_one_letter_code
_entity_poly.pdbx_strand_id
1 'polypeptide(L)'
;MEKRKYESKTLIAEYRYLSENKEFRFSETAYRLKNGSIIIEYKGAPLSLYGLKLTYKKNIGRKGIFSVNSDDYEFWKSFRKRTDGSSFVDYETERNDILEKAREEYNNQISSEHENILESLSCEELPY
;
A
#
# COMPACT_ATOMS: atom_id res chain seq x y z
N MET A 1 -1.32 9.58 25.00
CA MET A 1 -1.33 8.80 23.75
C MET A 1 0.01 8.08 23.66
N GLU A 2 0.06 6.77 23.88
CA GLU A 2 1.33 6.02 23.97
C GLU A 2 2.04 5.95 22.62
N LYS A 3 3.23 6.55 22.55
CA LYS A 3 4.05 6.64 21.33
C LYS A 3 4.54 5.28 20.81
N ARG A 4 4.50 4.21 21.63
CA ARG A 4 5.00 2.86 21.31
C ARG A 4 4.11 2.05 20.37
N LYS A 5 2.82 2.38 20.23
CA LYS A 5 1.87 1.63 19.36
C LYS A 5 2.17 1.75 17.85
N TYR A 6 3.23 2.47 17.50
CA TYR A 6 3.61 2.87 16.15
C TYR A 6 5.04 2.48 15.77
N GLU A 7 5.75 1.70 16.61
CA GLU A 7 7.17 1.34 16.39
C GLU A 7 7.44 0.52 15.13
N SER A 8 6.41 0.03 14.44
CA SER A 8 6.53 -0.56 13.12
C SER A 8 5.23 -0.39 12.35
N LYS A 9 5.28 0.45 11.32
CA LYS A 9 4.21 0.67 10.36
C LYS A 9 4.74 0.34 8.99
N THR A 10 4.00 -0.44 8.21
CA THR A 10 4.30 -0.64 6.80
C THR A 10 3.49 0.37 6.01
N LEU A 11 4.17 1.17 5.18
CA LEU A 11 3.50 2.05 4.23
C LEU A 11 2.81 1.20 3.17
N ILE A 12 1.51 1.42 2.96
CA ILE A 12 0.71 0.63 2.01
C ILE A 12 0.12 1.47 0.89
N ALA A 13 -0.19 2.75 1.14
CA ALA A 13 -0.62 3.68 0.09
C ALA A 13 -0.41 5.14 0.49
N GLU A 14 -0.27 6.01 -0.51
CA GLU A 14 -0.23 7.46 -0.35
C GLU A 14 -1.20 8.15 -1.31
N TYR A 15 -1.87 9.19 -0.81
CA TYR A 15 -2.68 10.10 -1.60
C TYR A 15 -2.26 11.55 -1.32
N ARG A 16 -2.16 12.35 -2.37
CA ARG A 16 -1.85 13.79 -2.30
C ARG A 16 -2.78 14.55 -3.23
N TYR A 17 -3.54 15.49 -2.68
CA TYR A 17 -4.31 16.43 -3.47
C TYR A 17 -3.44 17.64 -3.86
N LEU A 18 -3.26 17.85 -5.16
CA LEU A 18 -2.25 18.75 -5.73
C LEU A 18 -2.88 20.02 -6.32
N SER A 19 -3.69 20.73 -5.54
CA SER A 19 -4.20 22.05 -5.94
C SER A 19 -3.06 23.03 -6.22
N GLU A 20 -3.20 23.87 -7.24
CA GLU A 20 -2.28 24.99 -7.52
C GLU A 20 -2.10 25.87 -6.28
N ASN A 21 -3.22 26.21 -5.62
CA ASN A 21 -3.19 26.93 -4.37
C ASN A 21 -2.83 25.99 -3.20
N LYS A 22 -1.66 26.26 -2.61
CA LYS A 22 -1.08 25.50 -1.49
C LYS A 22 -1.99 25.42 -0.27
N GLU A 23 -2.88 26.38 -0.06
CA GLU A 23 -3.78 26.41 1.09
C GLU A 23 -4.85 25.32 1.05
N PHE A 24 -5.15 24.79 -0.14
CA PHE A 24 -6.13 23.70 -0.34
C PHE A 24 -5.51 22.31 -0.37
N ARG A 25 -4.17 22.20 -0.37
CA ARG A 25 -3.48 20.90 -0.47
C ARG A 25 -3.67 20.07 0.79
N PHE A 26 -3.75 18.76 0.60
CA PHE A 26 -3.71 17.80 1.69
C PHE A 26 -3.14 16.47 1.23
N SER A 27 -2.71 15.66 2.18
CA SER A 27 -2.23 14.31 1.96
C SER A 27 -2.83 13.35 2.97
N GLU A 28 -2.98 12.11 2.53
CA GLU A 28 -3.40 10.96 3.33
C GLU A 28 -2.40 9.83 3.09
N THR A 29 -1.86 9.26 4.15
CA THR A 29 -0.89 8.17 4.11
C THR A 29 -1.45 7.00 4.88
N ALA A 30 -1.65 5.88 4.20
CA ALA A 30 -2.17 4.66 4.78
C ALA A 30 -1.02 3.76 5.24
N TYR A 31 -1.16 3.21 6.44
CA TYR A 31 -0.22 2.28 7.03
C TYR A 31 -0.91 1.02 7.53
N ARG A 32 -0.25 -0.12 7.38
CA ARG A 32 -0.58 -1.37 8.06
C ARG A 32 0.29 -1.52 9.31
N LEU A 33 -0.36 -1.75 10.45
CA LEU A 33 0.31 -2.03 11.72
C LEU A 33 0.67 -3.52 11.82
N LYS A 34 1.58 -3.87 12.75
CA LYS A 34 1.99 -5.27 13.00
C LYS A 34 0.83 -6.23 13.26
N ASN A 35 -0.23 -5.76 13.91
CA ASN A 35 -1.43 -6.55 14.20
C ASN A 35 -2.40 -6.65 13.00
N GLY A 36 -2.00 -6.21 11.81
CA GLY A 36 -2.83 -6.19 10.60
C GLY A 36 -3.82 -5.02 10.52
N SER A 37 -4.00 -4.24 11.59
CA SER A 37 -4.92 -3.09 11.56
C SER A 37 -4.40 -1.97 10.66
N ILE A 38 -5.33 -1.24 10.02
CA ILE A 38 -5.01 -0.18 9.07
C ILE A 38 -5.29 1.17 9.73
N ILE A 39 -4.37 2.10 9.53
CA ILE A 39 -4.53 3.50 9.93
C ILE A 39 -4.25 4.41 8.75
N ILE A 40 -4.91 5.57 8.74
CA ILE A 40 -4.66 6.63 7.78
C ILE A 40 -4.23 7.87 8.56
N GLU A 41 -3.00 8.31 8.31
CA GLU A 41 -2.50 9.61 8.76
C GLU A 41 -2.85 10.66 7.71
N TYR A 42 -3.44 11.77 8.13
CA TYR A 42 -3.76 12.86 7.22
C TYR A 42 -3.06 14.15 7.66
N LYS A 43 -2.73 14.98 6.67
CA LYS A 43 -2.16 16.31 6.86
C LYS A 43 -2.76 17.26 5.82
N GLY A 44 -3.38 18.32 6.28
CA GLY A 44 -4.02 19.33 5.46
C GLY A 44 -3.46 20.73 5.68
N ALA A 45 -3.45 21.53 4.62
CA ALA A 45 -3.24 22.97 4.69
C ALA A 45 -4.48 23.69 5.27
N PRO A 46 -4.39 24.99 5.63
CA PRO A 46 -5.43 25.71 6.35
C PRO A 46 -6.83 25.69 5.71
N LEU A 47 -6.92 25.75 4.38
CA LEU A 47 -8.17 25.76 3.62
C LEU A 47 -8.46 24.41 2.94
N SER A 48 -7.69 23.36 3.28
CA SER A 48 -7.92 22.02 2.75
C SER A 48 -9.15 21.36 3.37
N LEU A 49 -9.56 20.22 2.81
CA LEU A 49 -10.62 19.38 3.40
C LEU A 49 -10.43 19.16 4.90
N TYR A 50 -9.19 18.97 5.37
CA TYR A 50 -8.86 18.77 6.79
C TYR A 50 -8.54 20.04 7.56
N GLY A 51 -8.29 21.16 6.87
CA GLY A 51 -8.20 22.46 7.50
C GLY A 51 -9.58 23.05 7.81
N LEU A 52 -10.54 22.76 6.95
CA LEU A 52 -11.93 23.23 7.03
C LEU A 52 -12.88 22.25 7.73
N LYS A 53 -12.55 20.94 7.85
CA LYS A 53 -13.36 19.94 8.57
C LYS A 53 -13.38 20.19 10.09
N LEU A 54 -14.19 21.14 10.51
CA LEU A 54 -14.78 21.18 11.85
C LEU A 54 -15.91 20.16 11.85
N THR A 55 -15.66 18.89 12.21
CA THR A 55 -16.79 17.96 12.37
C THR A 55 -17.63 18.44 13.54
N TYR A 56 -18.97 18.39 13.42
CA TYR A 56 -19.91 18.83 14.47
C TYR A 56 -19.68 18.21 15.86
N LYS A 57 -18.89 17.14 15.96
CA LYS A 57 -18.53 16.46 17.23
C LYS A 57 -17.05 16.56 17.61
N LYS A 58 -16.15 17.04 16.74
CA LYS A 58 -14.71 17.15 17.06
C LYS A 58 -13.95 18.03 16.06
N ASN A 59 -13.07 18.89 16.58
CA ASN A 59 -12.08 19.57 15.76
C ASN A 59 -11.04 18.54 15.29
N ILE A 60 -11.18 18.10 14.05
CA ILE A 60 -10.16 17.34 13.34
C ILE A 60 -9.13 18.39 12.91
N GLY A 61 -8.08 18.57 13.71
CA GLY A 61 -7.03 19.55 13.39
C GLY A 61 -6.36 19.24 12.05
N ARG A 62 -5.56 20.18 11.54
CA ARG A 62 -4.81 20.09 10.26
C ARG A 62 -3.94 18.84 10.10
N LYS A 63 -3.75 18.05 11.15
CA LYS A 63 -3.04 16.78 11.13
C LYS A 63 -3.72 15.82 12.10
N GLY A 64 -3.78 14.54 11.75
CA GLY A 64 -4.20 13.51 12.68
C GLY A 64 -4.13 12.12 12.06
N ILE A 65 -4.66 11.16 12.80
CA ILE A 65 -4.66 9.74 12.42
C ILE A 65 -6.03 9.17 12.79
N PHE A 66 -6.59 8.33 11.92
CA PHE A 66 -7.75 7.52 12.23
C PHE A 66 -7.52 6.07 11.81
N SER A 67 -8.15 5.15 12.53
CA SER A 67 -8.16 3.72 12.18
C SER A 67 -9.30 3.44 11.22
N VAL A 68 -9.09 2.52 10.28
CA VAL A 68 -10.09 2.05 9.33
C VAL A 68 -10.13 0.53 9.33
N ASN A 69 -11.29 -0.03 9.03
CA ASN A 69 -11.40 -1.46 8.72
C ASN A 69 -10.99 -1.70 7.25
N SER A 70 -10.99 -2.97 6.83
CA SER A 70 -10.60 -3.35 5.46
C SER A 70 -11.55 -2.80 4.40
N ASP A 71 -12.86 -2.82 4.63
CA ASP A 71 -13.86 -2.36 3.66
C ASP A 71 -13.77 -0.84 3.45
N ASP A 72 -13.62 -0.08 4.53
CA ASP A 72 -13.40 1.36 4.53
C ASP A 72 -12.08 1.72 3.82
N TYR A 73 -11.05 0.88 3.97
CA TYR A 73 -9.77 1.06 3.29
C TYR A 73 -9.90 0.81 1.77
N GLU A 74 -10.58 -0.24 1.34
CA GLU A 74 -10.82 -0.52 -0.09
C GLU A 74 -11.70 0.56 -0.74
N PHE A 75 -12.71 1.04 -0.01
CA PHE A 75 -13.50 2.19 -0.43
C PHE A 75 -12.62 3.45 -0.56
N TRP A 76 -11.81 3.76 0.45
CA TRP A 76 -10.89 4.88 0.44
C TRP A 76 -9.93 4.82 -0.76
N LYS A 77 -9.33 3.66 -1.00
CA LYS A 77 -8.41 3.38 -2.11
C LYS A 77 -9.09 3.61 -3.46
N SER A 78 -10.27 3.04 -3.65
CA SER A 78 -11.07 3.18 -4.87
C SER A 78 -11.51 4.63 -5.13
N PHE A 79 -11.92 5.33 -4.07
CA PHE A 79 -12.33 6.73 -4.14
C PHE A 79 -11.15 7.65 -4.50
N ARG A 80 -10.01 7.49 -3.83
CA ARG A 80 -8.82 8.34 -4.04
C ARG A 80 -8.16 8.14 -5.39
N LYS A 81 -8.12 6.91 -5.92
CA LYS A 81 -7.64 6.63 -7.28
C LYS A 81 -8.37 7.40 -8.38
N ARG A 82 -9.63 7.78 -8.15
CA ARG A 82 -10.49 8.45 -9.14
C ARG A 82 -10.47 9.98 -9.05
N THR A 83 -9.70 10.55 -8.13
CA THR A 83 -9.72 12.00 -7.91
C THR A 83 -8.80 12.71 -8.90
N ASP A 84 -9.35 13.58 -9.74
CA ASP A 84 -8.56 14.42 -10.63
C ASP A 84 -7.74 15.47 -9.86
N GLY A 85 -6.61 15.89 -10.44
CA GLY A 85 -5.70 16.85 -9.79
C GLY A 85 -5.03 16.31 -8.51
N SER A 86 -4.89 14.99 -8.43
CA SER A 86 -4.28 14.30 -7.30
C SER A 86 -3.20 13.32 -7.75
N SER A 87 -2.40 12.86 -6.79
CA SER A 87 -1.43 11.78 -6.95
C SER A 87 -1.78 10.68 -5.96
N PHE A 88 -1.94 9.46 -6.46
CA PHE A 88 -2.19 8.27 -5.67
C PHE A 88 -1.12 7.22 -5.97
N VAL A 89 -0.55 6.62 -4.93
CA VAL A 89 0.47 5.56 -5.03
C VAL A 89 0.05 4.38 -4.17
N ASP A 90 0.15 3.18 -4.74
CA ASP A 90 -0.33 1.91 -4.18
C ASP A 90 0.84 0.95 -3.93
N TYR A 91 1.60 1.20 -2.86
CA TYR A 91 2.79 0.43 -2.54
C TYR A 91 2.51 -1.05 -2.24
N GLU A 92 1.29 -1.37 -1.81
CA GLU A 92 0.88 -2.76 -1.56
C GLU A 92 0.77 -3.54 -2.88
N THR A 93 0.17 -2.94 -3.90
CA THR A 93 0.09 -3.53 -5.24
C THR A 93 1.49 -3.65 -5.85
N GLU A 94 2.30 -2.59 -5.79
CA GLU A 94 3.69 -2.64 -6.31
C GLU A 94 4.52 -3.76 -5.65
N ARG A 95 4.37 -3.95 -4.33
CA ARG A 95 5.09 -5.00 -3.61
C ARG A 95 4.58 -6.40 -3.97
N ASN A 96 3.28 -6.56 -4.14
CA ASN A 96 2.70 -7.85 -4.54
C ASN A 96 3.15 -8.23 -5.94
N ASP A 97 3.16 -7.29 -6.89
CA ASP A 97 3.62 -7.52 -8.26
C ASP A 97 5.09 -7.96 -8.30
N ILE A 98 5.95 -7.36 -7.47
CA ILE A 98 7.36 -7.76 -7.34
C ILE A 98 7.48 -9.19 -6.81
N LEU A 99 6.69 -9.54 -5.80
CA LEU A 99 6.69 -10.88 -5.20
C LEU A 99 6.18 -11.94 -6.18
N GLU A 100 5.14 -11.62 -6.97
CA GLU A 100 4.62 -12.52 -8.00
C GLU A 100 5.66 -12.78 -9.09
N LYS A 101 6.33 -11.73 -9.59
CA LYS A 101 7.42 -11.88 -10.58
C LYS A 101 8.56 -12.75 -10.05
N ALA A 102 9.01 -12.51 -8.82
CA ALA A 102 10.06 -13.32 -8.20
C ALA A 102 9.63 -14.80 -8.05
N ARG A 103 8.35 -15.05 -7.79
CA ARG A 103 7.80 -16.41 -7.72
C ARG A 103 7.76 -17.09 -9.09
N GLU A 104 7.39 -16.36 -10.13
CA GLU A 104 7.42 -16.87 -11.52
C GLU A 104 8.84 -17.21 -11.97
N GLU A 105 9.81 -16.32 -11.72
CA GLU A 105 11.22 -16.55 -12.02
C GLU A 105 11.75 -17.80 -11.31
N TYR A 106 11.44 -17.96 -10.02
CA TYR A 106 11.82 -19.13 -9.25
C TYR A 106 11.20 -20.43 -9.81
N ASN A 107 9.92 -20.42 -10.16
CA ASN A 107 9.24 -21.57 -10.74
C ASN A 107 9.84 -21.94 -12.11
N ASN A 108 10.21 -20.95 -12.93
CA ASN A 108 10.88 -21.19 -14.21
C ASN A 108 12.26 -21.80 -14.01
N GLN A 109 13.03 -21.33 -13.02
CA GLN A 109 14.32 -21.92 -12.69
C GLN A 109 14.18 -23.38 -12.28
N ILE A 110 13.27 -23.71 -11.34
CA ILE A 110 12.99 -25.10 -10.96
C ILE A 110 12.60 -25.93 -12.18
N SER A 111 11.70 -25.42 -13.03
CA SER A 111 11.25 -26.15 -14.21
C SER A 111 12.42 -26.46 -15.15
N SER A 112 13.33 -25.51 -15.37
CA SER A 112 14.53 -25.72 -16.17
C SER A 112 15.53 -26.71 -15.53
N GLU A 113 15.69 -26.70 -14.21
CA GLU A 113 16.53 -27.68 -13.51
C GLU A 113 15.94 -29.09 -13.61
N HIS A 114 14.62 -29.22 -13.49
CA HIS A 114 13.91 -30.49 -13.67
C HIS A 114 14.04 -31.02 -15.11
N GLU A 115 13.89 -30.17 -16.12
CA GLU A 115 14.11 -30.56 -17.53
C GLU A 115 15.54 -31.03 -17.77
N ASN A 116 16.54 -30.30 -17.27
CA ASN A 116 17.94 -30.69 -17.37
C ASN A 116 18.22 -32.04 -16.68
N ILE A 117 17.62 -32.30 -15.51
CA ILE A 117 17.73 -33.60 -14.82
C ILE A 117 17.10 -34.71 -15.68
N LEU A 118 15.90 -34.49 -16.23
CA LEU A 118 15.22 -35.48 -17.07
C LEU A 118 15.99 -35.78 -18.37
N GLU A 119 16.57 -34.76 -19.02
CA GLU A 119 17.44 -34.95 -20.17
C GLU A 119 18.70 -35.73 -19.80
N SER A 120 19.32 -35.44 -18.66
CA SER A 120 20.52 -36.17 -18.18
C SER A 120 20.24 -37.64 -17.86
N LEU A 121 19.03 -37.97 -17.38
CA LEU A 121 18.59 -39.35 -17.13
C LEU A 121 18.22 -40.11 -18.40
N SER A 122 17.95 -39.40 -19.50
CA SER A 122 17.52 -40.02 -20.77
C SER A 122 18.67 -40.60 -21.61
N CYS A 123 19.92 -40.28 -21.29
CA CYS A 123 21.05 -40.61 -22.15
C CYS A 123 21.95 -41.78 -21.69
N GLU A 124 22.06 -42.14 -20.42
CA GLU A 124 22.91 -43.28 -20.02
C GLU A 124 22.33 -44.00 -18.79
N GLU A 125 22.36 -45.34 -18.80
CA GLU A 125 22.06 -46.27 -17.68
C GLU A 125 20.60 -46.73 -17.46
N LEU A 126 20.01 -47.40 -18.46
CA LEU A 126 19.09 -48.52 -18.16
C LEU A 126 19.84 -49.84 -18.37
N PRO A 127 20.15 -50.61 -17.31
CA PRO A 127 20.67 -51.96 -17.46
C PRO A 127 19.61 -52.86 -18.11
N TYR A 128 20.02 -53.58 -19.15
CA TYR A 128 19.23 -54.60 -19.86
C TYR A 128 18.70 -55.70 -18.94
#